data_AF-A0A2N2MPL6-F1
#
_entry.id   AF-A0A2N2MPL6-F1
#
_cell.length_a   1.000
_cell.length_b   1.000
_cell.length_c   1.000
_cell.angle_alpha   90.00
_cell.angle_beta   90.00
_cell.angle_gamma   90.00
#
_symmetry.space_group_name_H-M   'P 1'
#
loop_
_entity.id
_entity.type
_entity.pdbx_description
1 polymer ?
#
loop_
_entity_poly.entity_id
_entity_poly.type
_entity_poly.pdbx_seq_one_letter_code
_entity_poly.pdbx_strand_id
1 'polypeptide(L)'
;SYVAPSFSQNLGKKFTLSAGTVISNTTYSNLNLISQDGNFRPYSGNMTNFTVYAAGAYQVNDRLTVNGSAYKTINPAFNARLNSDNLQMEAQGMSVGFGYKLSENVHLGAEIRMQQGNSNFYNPFGIPGGSPFYGGFYR
;
A
#
# COMPACT_ATOMS: atom_id res chain seq x y z
N SER A 1 7.81 -13.82 -6.27
CA SER A 1 6.53 -13.85 -7.02
C SER A 1 5.44 -13.16 -6.23
N TYR A 2 4.39 -12.62 -6.88
CA TYR A 2 3.26 -12.00 -6.15
C TYR A 2 1.92 -12.22 -6.87
N VAL A 3 0.84 -12.14 -6.10
CA VAL A 3 -0.55 -12.15 -6.57
C VAL A 3 -1.27 -10.97 -5.91
N ALA A 4 -1.98 -10.16 -6.68
CA ALA A 4 -2.59 -8.93 -6.19
C ALA A 4 -4.05 -8.78 -6.69
N PRO A 5 -5.02 -9.50 -6.10
CA PRO A 5 -6.42 -9.29 -6.45
C PRO A 5 -6.86 -7.90 -5.99
N SER A 6 -7.47 -7.15 -6.90
CA SER A 6 -8.03 -5.84 -6.61
C SER A 6 -9.48 -5.76 -7.08
N PHE A 7 -10.25 -4.94 -6.36
CA PHE A 7 -11.62 -4.60 -6.65
C PHE A 7 -11.74 -3.08 -6.66
N SER A 8 -12.38 -2.53 -7.68
CA SER A 8 -12.64 -1.10 -7.78
C SER A 8 -14.04 -0.87 -8.33
N GLN A 9 -14.82 -0.05 -7.63
CA GLN A 9 -16.20 0.26 -8.00
C GLN A 9 -16.52 1.73 -7.79
N ASN A 10 -17.20 2.31 -8.79
CA ASN A 10 -17.80 3.62 -8.67
C ASN A 10 -19.12 3.50 -7.90
N LEU A 11 -19.14 4.03 -6.70
CA LEU A 11 -20.30 4.11 -5.83
C LEU A 11 -20.98 5.46 -6.10
N GLY A 12 -21.87 5.47 -7.10
CA GLY A 12 -22.51 6.69 -7.59
C GLY A 12 -21.62 7.47 -8.57
N LYS A 13 -21.86 8.78 -8.67
CA LYS A 13 -21.20 9.64 -9.68
C LYS A 13 -19.89 10.27 -9.21
N LYS A 14 -19.65 10.31 -7.89
CA LYS A 14 -18.60 11.13 -7.27
C LYS A 14 -17.69 10.36 -6.34
N PHE A 15 -17.99 9.10 -6.05
CA PHE A 15 -17.19 8.29 -5.13
C PHE A 15 -16.71 7.01 -5.80
N THR A 16 -15.42 6.76 -5.70
CA THR A 16 -14.78 5.54 -6.18
C THR A 16 -14.14 4.85 -4.98
N LEU A 17 -14.55 3.61 -4.73
CA LEU A 17 -13.95 2.77 -3.70
C LEU A 17 -13.11 1.69 -4.37
N SER A 18 -11.90 1.50 -3.86
CA SER A 18 -10.99 0.44 -4.29
C SER A 18 -10.48 -0.32 -3.07
N ALA A 19 -10.42 -1.64 -3.16
CA ALA A 19 -9.85 -2.48 -2.11
C ALA A 19 -9.13 -3.66 -2.76
N GLY A 20 -8.14 -4.20 -2.08
CA GLY A 20 -7.42 -5.34 -2.61
C GLY A 20 -6.49 -5.95 -1.60
N THR A 21 -5.89 -7.05 -2.02
CA THR A 21 -4.83 -7.70 -1.25
C THR A 21 -3.63 -7.92 -2.14
N VAL A 22 -2.45 -8.06 -1.54
CA VAL A 22 -1.19 -8.35 -2.21
C VAL A 22 -0.50 -9.44 -1.42
N ILE A 23 -0.37 -10.60 -2.03
CA ILE A 23 0.36 -11.73 -1.47
C ILE A 23 1.68 -11.81 -2.22
N SER A 24 2.79 -11.58 -1.54
CA SER A 24 4.13 -11.66 -2.14
C SER A 24 4.96 -12.73 -1.44
N ASN A 25 5.63 -13.56 -2.23
CA ASN A 25 6.61 -14.51 -1.74
C ASN A 25 8.00 -14.08 -2.25
N THR A 26 8.86 -13.78 -1.29
CA THR A 26 10.25 -13.37 -1.53
C THR A 26 11.16 -14.47 -1.02
N THR A 27 12.00 -15.00 -1.89
CA THR A 27 13.05 -15.95 -1.51
C THR A 27 14.29 -15.17 -1.16
N TYR A 28 14.78 -15.36 0.06
CA TYR A 28 16.03 -14.80 0.52
C TYR A 28 17.10 -15.88 0.48
N SER A 29 18.29 -15.50 0.01
CA SER A 29 19.48 -16.33 0.02
C SER A 29 20.57 -15.56 0.75
N ASN A 30 21.15 -16.15 1.79
CA ASN A 30 22.26 -15.59 2.57
C ASN A 30 21.99 -14.19 3.15
N LEU A 31 20.77 -13.94 3.63
CA LEU A 31 20.53 -12.74 4.44
C LEU A 31 21.15 -12.90 5.82
N ASN A 32 22.05 -12.02 6.21
CA ASN A 32 22.56 -11.97 7.58
C ASN A 32 21.48 -11.38 8.49
N LEU A 33 20.83 -12.24 9.28
CA LEU A 33 19.89 -11.82 10.30
C LEU A 33 20.59 -11.84 11.67
N ILE A 34 20.25 -10.86 12.50
CA ILE A 34 20.67 -10.85 13.91
C ILE A 34 19.79 -11.88 14.64
N SER A 35 20.43 -12.92 15.14
CA SER A 35 19.79 -13.97 15.94
C SER A 35 19.55 -13.49 17.38
N GLN A 36 18.70 -14.20 18.14
CA GLN A 36 18.37 -13.83 19.53
C GLN A 36 19.60 -13.79 20.46
N ASP A 37 20.66 -14.52 20.10
CA ASP A 37 21.98 -14.53 20.75
C ASP A 37 22.89 -13.37 20.32
N GLY A 38 22.41 -12.41 19.52
CA GLY A 38 23.17 -11.26 19.05
C GLY A 38 24.17 -11.58 17.93
N ASN A 39 24.23 -12.84 17.48
CA ASN A 39 25.13 -13.28 16.42
C ASN A 39 24.50 -13.10 15.03
N PHE A 40 25.30 -12.84 14.01
CA PHE A 40 24.84 -12.87 12.62
C PHE A 40 24.75 -14.32 12.15
N ARG A 41 23.54 -14.75 11.78
CA ARG A 41 23.33 -16.07 11.17
C ARG A 41 22.80 -15.91 9.75
N PRO A 42 23.36 -16.63 8.77
CA PRO A 42 22.84 -16.63 7.41
C PRO A 42 21.46 -17.29 7.40
N TYR A 43 20.46 -16.54 6.95
CA TYR A 43 19.11 -17.01 6.70
C TYR A 43 18.90 -17.18 5.19
N SER A 44 18.52 -18.39 4.82
CA SER A 44 18.07 -18.74 3.47
C SER A 44 16.70 -19.38 3.60
N GLY A 45 15.70 -18.80 2.95
CA GLY A 45 14.32 -19.24 3.07
C GLY A 45 13.33 -18.31 2.38
N ASN A 46 12.09 -18.77 2.29
CA ASN A 46 10.99 -18.01 1.70
C ASN A 46 10.26 -17.22 2.78
N MET A 47 10.00 -15.94 2.50
CA MET A 47 9.15 -15.08 3.31
C MET A 47 7.91 -14.72 2.50
N THR A 48 6.74 -14.98 3.08
CA THR A 48 5.46 -14.61 2.47
C THR A 48 4.88 -13.43 3.23
N ASN A 49 4.63 -12.33 2.52
CA ASN A 49 3.96 -11.15 3.04
C ASN A 49 2.54 -11.06 2.48
N PHE A 50 1.61 -10.68 3.34
CA PHE A 50 0.20 -10.48 2.99
C PHE A 50 -0.20 -9.05 3.31
N THR A 51 -0.43 -8.22 2.29
CA THR A 51 -0.92 -6.85 2.47
C THR A 51 -2.38 -6.76 2.09
N VAL A 52 -3.18 -6.08 2.91
CA VAL A 52 -4.54 -5.66 2.56
C VAL A 52 -4.55 -4.14 2.44
N TYR A 53 -5.31 -3.62 1.48
CA TYR A 53 -5.45 -2.18 1.31
C TYR A 53 -6.88 -1.80 0.92
N ALA A 54 -7.25 -0.58 1.29
CA ALA A 54 -8.46 0.08 0.86
C ALA A 54 -8.16 1.54 0.53
N ALA A 55 -8.78 2.05 -0.50
CA ALA A 55 -8.64 3.42 -0.98
C ALA A 55 -10.00 3.96 -1.43
N GLY A 56 -10.25 5.22 -1.13
CA GLY A 56 -11.42 5.95 -1.57
C GLY A 56 -11.01 7.24 -2.26
N ALA A 57 -11.69 7.58 -3.34
CA ALA A 57 -11.59 8.88 -3.99
C ALA A 57 -12.98 9.50 -4.07
N TYR A 58 -13.10 10.74 -3.58
CA TYR A 58 -14.33 11.50 -3.57
C TYR A 58 -14.16 12.81 -4.33
N GLN A 59 -14.95 13.00 -5.37
CA GLN A 59 -15.03 14.23 -6.14
C GLN A 59 -15.96 15.20 -5.40
N VAL A 60 -15.37 16.18 -4.73
CA VAL A 60 -16.12 17.23 -4.01
C VAL A 60 -16.87 18.11 -5.02
N ASN A 61 -16.18 18.50 -6.09
CA ASN A 61 -16.74 19.23 -7.23
C ASN A 61 -15.91 18.96 -8.49
N ASP A 62 -16.25 19.60 -9.61
CA ASP A 62 -15.59 19.37 -10.91
C ASP A 62 -14.10 19.70 -10.92
N ARG A 63 -13.60 20.41 -9.90
CA ARG A 63 -12.19 20.81 -9.77
C ARG A 63 -11.48 20.18 -8.59
N LEU A 64 -12.17 19.80 -7.51
CA LEU A 64 -11.58 19.33 -6.27
C LEU A 64 -11.91 17.86 -6.04
N THR A 65 -10.86 17.06 -5.86
CA THR A 65 -10.93 15.65 -5.47
C THR A 65 -10.21 15.46 -4.16
N VAL A 66 -10.81 14.70 -3.24
CA VAL A 66 -10.16 14.25 -2.01
C VAL A 66 -9.98 12.75 -2.13
N ASN A 67 -8.80 12.25 -1.80
CA ASN A 67 -8.52 10.83 -1.78
C ASN A 67 -7.94 10.44 -0.42
N GLY A 68 -8.17 9.18 -0.05
CA GLY A 68 -7.61 8.59 1.14
C GLY A 68 -7.35 7.11 0.89
N SER A 69 -6.27 6.59 1.48
CA SER A 69 -5.99 5.16 1.45
C SER A 69 -5.43 4.68 2.78
N ALA A 70 -5.61 3.41 3.06
CA ALA A 70 -4.99 2.73 4.18
C ALA A 70 -4.58 1.33 3.75
N TYR A 71 -3.46 0.85 4.28
CA TYR A 71 -3.01 -0.51 4.09
C TYR A 71 -2.45 -1.09 5.38
N LYS A 72 -2.51 -2.42 5.48
CA LYS A 72 -1.88 -3.20 6.55
C LYS A 72 -1.24 -4.45 5.98
N THR A 73 0.03 -4.64 6.28
CA THR A 73 0.84 -5.80 5.92
C THR A 73 0.99 -6.69 7.13
N ILE A 74 0.61 -7.95 6.94
CA ILE A 74 0.73 -9.04 7.88
C ILE A 74 1.82 -9.98 7.35
N ASN A 75 2.79 -10.31 8.20
CA ASN A 75 3.85 -11.27 7.88
C ASN A 75 3.64 -12.55 8.70
N PRO A 76 2.80 -13.50 8.23
CA PRO A 76 2.45 -14.70 9.00
C PRO A 76 3.65 -15.63 9.25
N ALA A 77 4.68 -15.58 8.41
CA ALA A 77 5.87 -16.42 8.55
C ALA A 77 6.84 -15.94 9.65
N PHE A 78 6.87 -14.62 9.92
CA PHE A 78 7.73 -14.02 10.94
C PHE A 78 7.10 -14.05 12.34
N ASN A 79 5.79 -13.78 12.46
CA ASN A 79 5.08 -13.77 13.75
C ASN A 79 5.05 -15.15 14.45
N ALA A 80 5.18 -16.25 13.71
CA ALA A 80 5.25 -17.59 14.30
C ALA A 80 6.66 -18.00 14.78
N ARG A 81 7.71 -17.27 14.39
CA ARG A 81 9.12 -17.66 14.62
C ARG A 81 9.90 -16.70 15.51
N LEU A 82 9.37 -15.52 15.80
CA LEU A 82 10.00 -14.50 16.63
C LEU A 82 9.01 -13.95 17.65
N ASN A 83 9.51 -13.70 18.87
CA ASN A 83 8.74 -13.24 20.03
C ASN A 83 7.90 -12.00 19.66
N SER A 84 6.60 -12.03 19.98
CA SER A 84 5.58 -11.02 19.62
C SER A 84 5.94 -9.60 20.09
N ASP A 85 6.85 -9.47 21.05
CA ASP A 85 7.16 -8.21 21.72
C ASP A 85 8.30 -7.40 21.07
N ASN A 86 9.13 -7.99 20.19
CA ASN A 86 10.38 -7.34 19.78
C ASN A 86 10.57 -7.06 18.28
N LEU A 87 9.75 -7.63 17.39
CA LEU A 87 9.86 -7.37 15.94
C LEU A 87 8.48 -7.35 15.29
N GLN A 88 7.75 -6.25 15.48
CA GLN A 88 6.56 -5.94 14.67
C GLN A 88 7.02 -5.66 13.23
N MET A 89 7.22 -6.72 12.44
CA MET A 89 7.33 -6.64 10.98
C MET A 89 5.97 -6.50 10.30
N GLU A 90 4.94 -6.16 11.09
CA GLU A 90 3.71 -5.59 10.58
C GLU A 90 3.98 -4.18 10.12
N ALA A 91 3.38 -3.83 8.99
CA ALA A 91 3.58 -2.52 8.44
C ALA A 91 2.27 -1.97 7.93
N GLN A 92 1.95 -0.79 8.41
CA GLN A 92 0.67 -0.14 8.16
C GLN A 92 0.94 1.28 7.70
N GLY A 93 0.06 1.77 6.86
CA GLY A 93 0.14 3.14 6.44
C GLY A 93 -1.22 3.68 6.06
N MET A 94 -1.32 4.99 6.13
CA MET A 94 -2.44 5.73 5.60
C MET A 94 -1.94 6.88 4.75
N SER A 95 -2.75 7.28 3.78
CA SER A 95 -2.52 8.47 3.00
C SER A 95 -3.79 9.26 2.85
N VAL A 96 -3.62 10.59 2.76
CA VAL A 96 -4.69 11.52 2.41
C VAL A 96 -4.13 12.47 1.37
N GLY A 97 -4.87 12.64 0.28
CA GLY A 97 -4.47 13.53 -0.80
C GLY A 97 -5.61 14.39 -1.31
N PHE A 98 -5.22 15.50 -1.91
CA PHE A 98 -6.08 16.52 -2.46
C PHE A 98 -5.63 16.79 -3.90
N GLY A 99 -6.58 16.77 -4.82
CA GLY A 99 -6.40 17.08 -6.23
C GLY A 99 -7.20 18.31 -6.61
N TYR A 100 -6.56 19.30 -7.22
CA TYR A 100 -7.23 20.51 -7.72
C TYR A 100 -6.95 20.73 -9.20
N LYS A 101 -8.01 20.89 -9.99
CA LYS A 101 -7.97 21.23 -11.42
C LYS A 101 -7.93 22.75 -11.58
N LEU A 102 -6.79 23.28 -12.02
CA LEU A 102 -6.63 24.71 -12.34
C LEU A 102 -7.27 25.05 -13.67
N SER A 103 -7.09 24.18 -14.67
CA SER A 103 -7.64 24.31 -16.02
C SER A 103 -7.88 22.92 -16.62
N GLU A 104 -8.42 22.84 -17.84
CA GLU A 104 -8.65 21.56 -18.50
C GLU A 104 -7.38 20.72 -18.68
N ASN A 105 -6.22 21.37 -18.75
CA ASN A 105 -4.93 20.73 -18.99
C ASN A 105 -3.99 20.75 -17.77
N VAL A 106 -4.35 21.46 -16.69
CA VAL A 106 -3.46 21.63 -15.53
C VAL A 106 -4.15 21.15 -14.26
N HIS A 107 -3.48 20.19 -13.59
CA HIS A 107 -3.93 19.58 -12.34
C HIS A 107 -2.81 19.66 -11.30
N LEU A 108 -3.15 20.04 -10.08
CA LEU A 108 -2.27 19.99 -8.92
C LEU A 108 -2.72 18.87 -7.98
N GLY A 109 -1.76 18.19 -7.39
CA GLY A 109 -2.00 17.18 -6.37
C GLY A 109 -1.07 17.40 -5.19
N ALA A 110 -1.61 17.29 -3.98
CA ALA A 110 -0.84 17.22 -2.75
C ALA A 110 -1.26 15.95 -1.99
N GLU A 111 -0.31 15.24 -1.40
CA GLU A 111 -0.59 14.02 -0.66
C GLU A 111 0.31 13.92 0.57
N ILE A 112 -0.29 13.54 1.70
CA ILE A 112 0.40 13.26 2.95
C ILE A 112 0.30 11.76 3.21
N ARG A 113 1.45 11.14 3.53
CA ARG A 113 1.55 9.72 3.85
C ARG A 113 2.12 9.54 5.24
N MET A 114 1.49 8.66 6.00
CA MET A 114 1.97 8.23 7.30
C MET A 114 2.15 6.72 7.24
N GLN A 115 3.37 6.25 7.49
CA GLN A 115 3.70 4.83 7.49
C GLN A 115 4.38 4.47 8.81
N GLN A 116 4.03 3.31 9.33
CA GLN A 116 4.66 2.70 10.50
C GLN A 116 5.05 1.26 10.14
N GLY A 117 6.29 0.88 10.46
CA GLY A 117 6.82 -0.45 10.20
C GLY A 117 7.59 -0.58 8.87
N ASN A 118 8.24 -1.73 8.72
CA ASN A 118 9.12 -2.04 7.59
C ASN A 118 8.33 -2.70 6.45
N SER A 119 7.42 -1.95 5.81
CA SER A 119 6.83 -2.37 4.54
C SER A 119 7.58 -1.76 3.37
N ASN A 120 8.02 -2.62 2.46
CA ASN A 120 8.26 -2.26 1.06
C ASN A 120 6.94 -2.11 0.28
N PHE A 121 5.85 -1.70 0.95
CA PHE A 121 4.56 -1.57 0.28
C PHE A 121 4.67 -0.39 -0.67
N TYR A 122 4.76 -0.77 -1.94
CA TYR A 122 4.82 0.10 -3.07
C TYR A 122 3.63 1.05 -3.04
N ASN A 123 3.92 2.33 -3.25
CA ASN A 123 3.00 3.43 -3.38
C ASN A 123 1.60 2.97 -3.86
N PRO A 124 0.51 3.14 -3.09
CA PRO A 124 -0.83 2.73 -3.53
C PRO A 124 -1.31 3.50 -4.77
N PHE A 125 -0.61 4.58 -5.15
CA PHE A 125 -0.80 5.33 -6.40
C PHE A 125 0.18 4.95 -7.51
N GLY A 126 1.06 3.97 -7.26
CA GLY A 126 1.97 3.37 -8.21
C GLY A 126 1.42 2.15 -8.92
N ILE A 127 0.16 1.73 -8.66
CA ILE A 127 -0.47 0.62 -9.40
C ILE A 127 -0.33 0.90 -10.90
N PRO A 128 0.20 -0.03 -11.71
CA PRO A 128 0.15 0.08 -13.16
C PRO A 128 -1.33 0.13 -13.56
N GLY A 129 -1.85 1.32 -13.87
CA GLY A 129 -3.23 1.53 -14.28
C GLY A 129 -4.05 2.58 -13.53
N GLY A 130 -3.51 3.37 -12.59
CA GLY A 130 -4.36 4.41 -12.00
C GLY A 130 -3.70 5.36 -11.02
N SER A 131 -3.16 6.46 -11.52
CA SER A 131 -3.24 7.69 -10.74
C SER A 131 -4.73 8.06 -10.62
N PRO A 132 -5.25 8.52 -9.47
CA PRO A 132 -6.61 9.08 -9.36
C PRO A 132 -6.79 10.29 -10.29
N PHE A 133 -5.67 10.87 -10.75
CA PHE A 133 -5.63 11.92 -11.78
C PHE A 133 -5.71 11.39 -13.22
N TYR A 134 -5.52 10.08 -13.44
CA TYR A 134 -5.54 9.45 -14.77
C TYR A 134 -6.87 8.75 -15.11
N GLY A 135 -7.69 8.41 -14.10
CA GLY A 135 -8.91 7.61 -14.31
C GLY A 135 -10.23 8.39 -14.39
N GLY A 136 -10.22 9.72 -14.18
CA GLY A 136 -11.44 10.49 -13.93
C GLY A 136 -11.86 11.53 -14.98
N PHE A 137 -11.09 11.74 -16.06
CA PHE A 137 -11.36 12.84 -17.00
C PHE A 137 -11.76 12.44 -18.42
N TYR A 138 -12.13 11.16 -18.63
CA TYR A 138 -12.78 10.74 -19.86
C TYR A 138 -14.17 10.17 -19.57
N ARG A 139 -15.13 11.07 -19.35
CA ARG A 139 -16.47 11.02 -19.97
C ARG A 139 -17.21 12.33 -19.73
#